data_AF-A0A0R0AZW5-F1
#
_entry.id   AF-A0A0R0AZW5-F1
#
_cell.length_a   1.000
_cell.length_b   1.000
_cell.length_c   1.000
_cell.angle_alpha   90.00
_cell.angle_beta   90.00
_cell.angle_gamma   90.00
#
_symmetry.space_group_name_H-M   'P 1'
#
loop_
_entity.id
_entity.type
_entity.pdbx_description
1 polymer ?
#
loop_
_entity_poly.entity_id
_entity_poly.type
_entity_poly.pdbx_seq_one_letter_code
_entity_poly.pdbx_strand_id
1 'polypeptide(L)'
;MTDLSNIVAAERTIDIKHPATEEPLGLCLTLLPDSHPQVRAAQRRTMNERLSGRGGKATAERMEQARIDMLVASIGGWNWQGELTFHGEKPEFTAGNLRAVFKELPWVAEQVDQALGDRAAFFRSAEDPAE
;
A
#
# COMPACT_ATOMS: atom_id res chain seq x y z
N MET A 1 10.12 -20.13 -25.90
CA MET A 1 10.54 -20.76 -24.64
C MET A 1 10.50 -19.67 -23.59
N THR A 2 9.72 -19.84 -22.51
CA THR A 2 9.60 -18.81 -21.46
C THR A 2 10.68 -19.04 -20.42
N ASP A 3 11.51 -18.03 -20.17
CA ASP A 3 12.48 -18.03 -19.08
C ASP A 3 11.79 -17.60 -17.78
N LEU A 4 11.89 -18.43 -16.74
CA LEU A 4 11.33 -18.15 -15.42
C LEU A 4 11.89 -16.86 -14.81
N SER A 5 13.14 -16.50 -15.14
CA SER A 5 13.81 -15.31 -14.60
C SER A 5 13.20 -13.99 -15.10
N ASN A 6 12.39 -14.05 -16.16
CA ASN A 6 11.71 -12.87 -16.72
C ASN A 6 10.33 -12.63 -16.09
N ILE A 7 9.83 -13.54 -15.25
CA ILE A 7 8.55 -13.38 -14.55
C ILE A 7 8.82 -12.59 -13.26
N VAL A 8 8.74 -11.27 -13.35
CA VAL A 8 9.04 -10.36 -12.24
C VAL A 8 7.80 -9.55 -11.90
N ALA A 9 7.49 -9.44 -10.61
CA ALA A 9 6.41 -8.58 -10.14
C ALA A 9 6.74 -7.11 -10.42
N ALA A 10 5.81 -6.38 -11.03
CA ALA A 10 5.93 -4.96 -11.32
C ALA A 10 5.03 -4.14 -10.38
N GLU A 11 5.37 -2.86 -10.19
CA GLU A 11 4.48 -1.91 -9.51
C GLU A 11 3.16 -1.78 -10.25
N ARG A 12 2.08 -1.48 -9.52
CA ARG A 12 0.75 -1.28 -10.12
C ARG A 12 0.01 -0.15 -9.46
N THR A 13 -0.89 0.50 -10.20
CA THR A 13 -1.74 1.57 -9.66
C THR A 13 -3.13 1.05 -9.34
N ILE A 14 -3.74 1.58 -8.28
CA ILE A 14 -5.16 1.37 -7.99
C ILE A 14 -5.85 2.72 -7.81
N ASP A 15 -7.13 2.76 -8.16
CA ASP A 15 -8.02 3.85 -7.78
C ASP A 15 -8.69 3.53 -6.46
N ILE A 16 -8.63 4.48 -5.53
CA ILE A 16 -9.40 4.42 -4.30
C ILE A 16 -10.84 4.76 -4.61
N LYS A 17 -11.73 3.85 -4.22
CA LYS A 17 -13.16 3.91 -4.49
C LYS A 17 -13.94 4.38 -3.28
N HIS A 18 -15.07 5.04 -3.51
CA HIS A 18 -15.99 5.38 -2.45
C HIS A 18 -16.58 4.10 -1.82
N PRO A 19 -16.56 3.94 -0.49
CA PRO A 19 -16.89 2.67 0.16
C PRO A 19 -18.35 2.22 0.00
N ALA A 20 -19.26 3.13 -0.39
CA ALA A 20 -20.67 2.79 -0.59
C ALA A 20 -21.10 2.72 -2.06
N THR A 21 -20.44 3.44 -2.96
CA THR A 21 -20.84 3.52 -4.39
C THR A 21 -19.87 2.80 -5.31
N GLU A 22 -18.70 2.42 -4.81
CA GLU A 22 -17.60 1.81 -5.57
C GLU A 22 -17.06 2.66 -6.73
N GLU A 23 -17.48 3.93 -6.81
CA GLU A 23 -17.01 4.88 -7.81
C GLU A 23 -15.61 5.40 -7.45
N PRO A 24 -14.71 5.60 -8.43
CA PRO A 24 -13.41 6.21 -8.19
C PRO A 24 -13.54 7.62 -7.60
N LEU A 25 -12.84 7.89 -6.49
CA LEU A 25 -12.87 9.20 -5.83
C LEU A 25 -11.87 10.22 -6.42
N GLY A 26 -10.89 9.74 -7.20
CA GLY A 26 -9.80 10.56 -7.71
C GLY A 26 -8.50 10.47 -6.91
N LEU A 27 -8.39 9.56 -5.93
CA LEU A 27 -7.10 9.21 -5.32
C LEU A 27 -6.55 7.95 -5.97
N CYS A 28 -5.41 8.06 -6.64
CA CYS A 28 -4.69 6.92 -7.20
C CYS A 28 -3.46 6.61 -6.35
N LEU A 29 -3.23 5.34 -6.01
CA LEU A 29 -2.06 4.90 -5.27
C LEU A 29 -1.21 3.94 -6.11
N THR A 30 0.11 4.14 -6.12
CA THR A 30 1.06 3.19 -6.70
C THR A 30 1.49 2.19 -5.64
N LEU A 31 1.17 0.91 -5.86
CA LEU A 31 1.47 -0.20 -4.98
C LEU A 31 2.77 -0.86 -5.43
N LEU A 32 3.61 -1.15 -4.44
CA LEU A 32 4.88 -1.84 -4.61
C LEU A 32 4.69 -3.33 -4.27
N PRO A 33 5.20 -4.26 -5.09
CA PRO A 33 5.16 -5.68 -4.77
C PRO A 33 6.02 -6.01 -3.54
N ASP A 34 5.79 -7.16 -2.91
CA ASP A 34 6.56 -7.62 -1.74
C ASP A 34 8.06 -7.83 -2.03
N SER A 35 8.41 -8.10 -3.28
CA SER A 35 9.78 -8.22 -3.79
C SER A 35 10.49 -6.87 -3.91
N HIS A 36 9.78 -5.74 -3.89
CA HIS A 36 10.35 -4.42 -4.05
C HIS A 36 11.35 -4.10 -2.92
N PRO A 37 12.54 -3.53 -3.19
CA PRO A 37 13.57 -3.29 -2.18
C PRO A 37 13.09 -2.51 -0.95
N GLN A 38 12.23 -1.51 -1.15
CA GLN A 38 11.61 -0.72 -0.07
C GLN A 38 10.78 -1.60 0.87
N VAL A 39 9.90 -2.44 0.30
CA VAL A 39 9.00 -3.31 1.05
C VAL A 39 9.81 -4.37 1.80
N ARG A 40 10.78 -5.02 1.13
CA ARG A 40 11.67 -5.99 1.78
C ARG A 40 12.50 -5.37 2.91
N ALA A 41 12.95 -4.13 2.77
CA ALA A 41 13.66 -3.42 3.83
C ALA A 41 12.77 -3.18 5.06
N ALA A 42 11.51 -2.77 4.85
CA ALA A 42 10.54 -2.60 5.92
C ALA A 42 10.21 -3.94 6.62
N GLN A 43 9.94 -5.00 5.85
CA GLN A 43 9.68 -6.35 6.38
C GLN A 43 10.84 -6.85 7.25
N ARG A 44 12.08 -6.70 6.77
CA ARG A 44 13.28 -7.10 7.53
C ARG A 44 13.43 -6.29 8.81
N ARG A 45 13.18 -4.97 8.76
CA ARG A 45 13.21 -4.11 9.95
C ARG A 45 12.21 -4.60 11.00
N THR A 46 10.95 -4.80 10.62
CA THR A 46 9.90 -5.29 11.52
C THR A 46 10.23 -6.67 12.10
N MET A 47 10.77 -7.58 11.29
CA MET A 47 11.18 -8.91 11.74
C MET A 47 12.34 -8.84 12.76
N ASN A 48 13.35 -8.02 12.49
CA ASN A 48 14.48 -7.82 13.40
C ASN A 48 14.07 -7.15 14.72
N GLU A 49 13.13 -6.21 14.69
CA GLU A 49 12.57 -5.59 15.90
C GLU A 49 11.84 -6.60 16.79
N ARG A 50 11.09 -7.54 16.17
CA ARG A 50 10.43 -8.63 16.88
C ARG A 50 11.45 -9.62 17.48
N LEU A 51 12.44 -10.03 16.71
CA LEU A 51 13.47 -11.00 17.15
C LEU A 51 14.39 -10.43 18.24
N SER A 52 14.71 -9.14 18.19
CA SER A 52 15.58 -8.49 19.18
C SER A 52 14.90 -8.22 20.53
N GLY A 53 13.60 -8.51 20.66
CA GLY A 53 12.83 -8.21 21.88
C GLY A 53 12.61 -6.72 22.14
N ARG A 54 13.15 -5.84 21.29
CA ARG A 54 12.98 -4.37 21.38
C ARG A 54 11.55 -3.93 21.12
N GLY A 55 10.72 -4.78 20.52
CA GLY A 55 9.30 -4.53 20.28
C GLY A 55 8.41 -4.54 21.53
N GLY A 56 8.92 -4.92 22.71
CA GLY A 56 8.16 -4.99 23.96
C GLY A 56 6.95 -5.94 23.89
N LYS A 57 5.98 -5.80 24.83
CA LYS A 57 4.75 -6.60 24.83
C LYS A 57 3.94 -6.38 23.54
N ALA A 58 3.45 -7.46 22.94
CA ALA A 58 2.50 -7.38 21.84
C ALA A 58 1.16 -6.83 22.36
N THR A 59 0.76 -5.66 21.87
CA THR A 59 -0.54 -5.02 22.15
C THR A 59 -1.28 -4.82 20.83
N ALA A 60 -2.61 -4.71 20.88
CA ALA A 60 -3.43 -4.45 19.69
C ALA A 60 -2.99 -3.18 18.95
N GLU A 61 -2.71 -2.10 19.69
CA GLU A 61 -2.21 -0.83 19.15
C GLU A 61 -0.87 -0.99 18.41
N ARG A 62 0.05 -1.81 18.93
CA ARG A 62 1.32 -2.11 18.25
C ARG A 62 1.12 -2.94 16.99
N MET A 63 0.19 -3.89 17.02
CA MET A 63 -0.14 -4.68 15.84
C MET A 63 -0.71 -3.80 14.75
N GLU A 64 -1.62 -2.89 15.09
CA GLU A 64 -2.18 -1.93 14.13
C GLU A 64 -1.11 -0.96 13.61
N GLN A 65 -0.26 -0.44 14.49
CA GLN A 65 0.82 0.44 14.06
C GLN A 65 1.78 -0.26 13.08
N ALA A 66 2.14 -1.51 13.35
CA ALA A 66 2.99 -2.31 12.46
C ALA A 66 2.29 -2.62 11.13
N ARG A 67 0.96 -2.83 11.14
CA ARG A 67 0.16 -2.99 9.91
C ARG A 67 0.22 -1.73 9.07
N ILE A 68 -0.10 -0.57 9.65
CA ILE A 68 -0.05 0.72 8.95
C ILE A 68 1.36 1.03 8.44
N ASP A 69 2.40 0.73 9.22
CA ASP A 69 3.80 0.92 8.80
C ASP A 69 4.13 0.09 7.54
N MET A 70 3.62 -1.14 7.48
CA MET A 70 3.82 -2.01 6.32
C MET A 70 3.05 -1.51 5.09
N LEU A 71 1.80 -1.06 5.28
CA LEU A 71 0.99 -0.49 4.19
C LEU A 71 1.65 0.76 3.62
N VAL A 72 2.11 1.68 4.49
CA VAL A 72 2.84 2.89 4.09
C VAL A 72 4.12 2.54 3.32
N ALA A 73 4.88 1.54 3.77
CA ALA A 73 6.08 1.09 3.07
C ALA A 73 5.79 0.42 1.72
N SER A 74 4.55 -0.02 1.49
CA SER A 74 4.10 -0.69 0.26
C SER A 74 3.49 0.27 -0.77
N ILE A 75 3.48 1.58 -0.48
CA ILE A 75 3.09 2.61 -1.45
C ILE A 75 4.33 3.32 -1.99
N GLY A 76 4.43 3.41 -3.32
CA GLY A 76 5.50 4.09 -4.05
C GLY A 76 5.16 5.53 -4.44
N GLY A 77 3.87 5.87 -4.43
CA GLY A 77 3.38 7.20 -4.78
C GLY A 77 1.87 7.32 -4.62
N TRP A 78 1.38 8.56 -4.63
CA TRP A 78 -0.04 8.85 -4.78
C TRP A 78 -0.27 10.01 -5.74
N ASN A 79 -1.49 10.10 -6.27
CA ASN A 79 -1.92 11.23 -7.09
C ASN A 79 -3.35 11.62 -6.71
N TRP A 80 -3.57 12.92 -6.53
CA TRP A 80 -4.85 13.50 -6.15
C TRP A 80 -5.47 14.25 -7.33
N GLN A 81 -6.49 13.65 -7.93
CA GLN A 81 -7.17 14.14 -9.11
C GLN A 81 -8.49 14.85 -8.75
N GLY A 82 -9.00 15.66 -9.69
CA GLY A 82 -10.27 16.37 -9.52
C GLY A 82 -10.31 17.25 -8.26
N GLU A 83 -11.47 17.28 -7.62
CA GLU A 83 -11.76 18.08 -6.42
C GLU A 83 -11.50 17.33 -5.10
N LEU A 84 -10.97 16.09 -5.17
CA LEU A 84 -10.69 15.31 -3.98
C LEU A 84 -9.59 15.97 -3.16
N THR A 85 -9.86 16.11 -1.86
CA THR A 85 -8.94 16.68 -0.89
C THR A 85 -8.98 15.89 0.42
N PHE A 86 -7.92 16.01 1.21
CA PHE A 86 -7.86 15.58 2.59
C PHE A 86 -7.71 16.83 3.46
N HIS A 87 -8.72 17.12 4.29
CA HIS A 87 -8.82 18.37 5.05
C HIS A 87 -8.72 19.65 4.20
N GLY A 88 -9.25 19.62 2.97
CA GLY A 88 -9.22 20.76 2.05
C GLY A 88 -7.91 20.93 1.26
N GLU A 89 -6.91 20.07 1.49
CA GLU A 89 -5.62 20.10 0.80
C GLU A 89 -5.31 18.79 0.06
N LYS A 90 -4.31 18.83 -0.81
CA LYS A 90 -3.73 17.66 -1.48
C LYS A 90 -2.33 17.44 -0.92
N PRO A 91 -2.18 16.64 0.15
CA PRO A 91 -0.90 16.53 0.85
C PRO A 91 0.20 15.96 -0.05
N GLU A 92 1.42 16.45 0.13
CA GLU A 92 2.60 15.89 -0.53
C GLU A 92 2.80 14.42 -0.16
N PHE A 93 3.34 13.63 -1.09
CA PHE A 93 3.60 12.22 -0.86
C PHE A 93 4.75 12.02 0.13
N THR A 94 4.39 11.83 1.40
CA THR A 94 5.32 11.52 2.48
C THR A 94 4.76 10.39 3.35
N ALA A 95 5.65 9.63 4.00
CA ALA A 95 5.24 8.56 4.90
C ALA A 95 4.39 9.06 6.09
N GLY A 96 4.59 10.31 6.51
CA GLY A 96 3.81 10.96 7.58
C GLY A 96 2.38 11.24 7.13
N ASN A 97 2.22 11.87 5.95
CA ASN A 97 0.91 12.20 5.40
C ASN A 97 0.11 10.94 5.04
N LEU A 98 0.75 9.95 4.42
CA LEU A 98 0.10 8.68 4.08
C LEU A 98 -0.39 7.95 5.34
N ARG A 99 0.41 7.96 6.41
CA ARG A 99 0.02 7.41 7.71
C ARG A 99 -1.15 8.16 8.33
N ALA A 100 -1.20 9.48 8.22
CA ALA A 100 -2.33 10.28 8.70
C ALA A 100 -3.62 9.89 7.96
N VAL A 101 -3.57 9.81 6.62
CA VAL A 101 -4.70 9.36 5.80
C VAL A 101 -5.16 7.97 6.20
N PHE A 102 -4.26 6.98 6.33
CA PHE A 102 -4.65 5.61 6.68
C PHE A 102 -5.20 5.48 8.10
N LYS A 103 -4.74 6.31 9.06
CA LYS A 103 -5.26 6.30 10.43
C LYS A 103 -6.63 6.95 10.54
N GLU A 104 -6.84 8.08 9.85
CA GLU A 104 -8.10 8.81 9.89
C GLU A 104 -9.17 8.18 9.00
N LEU A 105 -8.75 7.54 7.90
CA LEU A 105 -9.62 6.87 6.94
C LEU A 105 -9.22 5.39 6.80
N PRO A 106 -9.56 4.52 7.78
CA PRO A 106 -9.20 3.10 7.76
C PRO A 106 -9.66 2.36 6.51
N TRP A 107 -10.80 2.76 5.93
CA TRP A 107 -11.34 2.18 4.70
C TRP A 107 -10.41 2.36 3.49
N VAL A 108 -9.59 3.42 3.45
CA VAL A 108 -8.55 3.60 2.42
C VAL A 108 -7.46 2.56 2.61
N ALA A 109 -7.01 2.36 3.85
CA ALA A 109 -5.99 1.39 4.20
C ALA A 109 -6.45 -0.05 3.92
N GLU A 110 -7.73 -0.35 4.15
CA GLU A 110 -8.35 -1.64 3.83
C GLU A 110 -8.35 -1.95 2.32
N GLN A 111 -8.69 -0.98 1.47
CA GLN A 111 -8.62 -1.16 0.00
C GLN A 111 -7.18 -1.43 -0.46
N VAL A 112 -6.20 -0.73 0.13
CA VAL A 112 -4.77 -0.97 -0.14
C VAL A 112 -4.35 -2.37 0.30
N ASP A 113 -4.72 -2.78 1.52
CA ASP A 113 -4.41 -4.09 2.08
C ASP A 113 -5.01 -5.22 1.23
N GLN A 114 -6.26 -5.07 0.81
CA GLN A 114 -6.92 -6.00 -0.12
C GLN A 114 -6.18 -6.09 -1.46
N ALA A 115 -5.80 -4.95 -2.04
CA ALA A 115 -5.06 -4.91 -3.29
C ALA A 115 -3.65 -5.51 -3.15
N LEU A 116 -2.94 -5.30 -2.03
CA LEU A 116 -1.66 -5.95 -1.77
C LEU A 116 -1.81 -7.48 -1.59
N GLY A 117 -2.96 -7.94 -1.11
CA GLY A 117 -3.29 -9.35 -0.99
C GLY A 117 -3.39 -10.08 -2.34
N ASP A 118 -3.81 -9.39 -3.40
CA ASP A 118 -3.87 -9.92 -4.77
C ASP A 118 -2.48 -9.88 -5.45
N ARG A 119 -1.63 -10.81 -5.04
CA ARG A 119 -0.25 -10.93 -5.55
C ARG A 119 -0.19 -11.19 -7.05
N ALA A 120 -1.15 -11.93 -7.60
CA ALA A 120 -1.18 -12.28 -9.03
C ALA A 120 -1.30 -11.03 -9.91
N ALA A 121 -2.01 -10.00 -9.43
CA ALA A 121 -2.18 -8.78 -10.18
C ALA A 121 -0.91 -7.90 -10.31
N PHE A 122 0.19 -8.21 -9.59
CA PHE A 122 1.51 -7.59 -9.82
C PHE A 122 2.29 -8.24 -10.98
N PHE A 123 1.78 -9.34 -11.55
CA PHE A 123 2.41 -10.04 -12.68
C PHE A 123 1.62 -9.90 -13.99
N ARG A 124 0.51 -9.15 -13.98
CA ARG A 124 -0.28 -8.89 -15.20
C ARG A 124 0.47 -7.96 -16.13
N SER A 125 0.38 -8.22 -17.43
CA SER A 125 0.98 -7.35 -18.44
C SER A 125 0.08 -6.15 -18.68
N ALA A 126 0.62 -5.03 -19.19
CA ALA A 126 -0.18 -3.85 -19.55
C ALA A 126 -1.26 -4.15 -20.64
N GLU A 127 -1.20 -5.33 -21.27
CA GLU A 127 -2.13 -5.82 -22.28
C GLU A 127 -3.27 -6.68 -21.71
N ASP A 128 -3.32 -6.96 -20.41
CA ASP A 128 -4.44 -7.67 -19.78
C ASP A 128 -5.53 -6.65 -19.40
N PRO A 129 -6.64 -6.52 -20.16
CA PRO A 129 -7.72 -5.61 -19.77
C PRO A 129 -8.31 -6.05 -18.44
N ALA A 130 -8.62 -5.07 -17.58
CA ALA A 130 -9.43 -5.31 -16.39
C ALA A 130 -10.80 -5.83 -16.85
N GLU A 131 -11.10 -7.09 -16.54
CA GLU A 131 -12.44 -7.68 -16.68
C GLU A 131 -13.47 -6.97 -15.79
#